data_AF-A0A8B7J4S3-F1
#
_entry.id   AF-A0A8B7J4S3-F1
#
_cell.length_a   1.000
_cell.length_b   1.000
_cell.length_c   1.000
_cell.angle_alpha   90.00
_cell.angle_beta   90.00
_cell.angle_gamma   90.00
#
_symmetry.space_group_name_H-M   'P 1'
#
loop_
_entity.id
_entity.type
_entity.pdbx_description
1 polymer ?
#
loop_
_entity_poly.entity_id
_entity_poly.type
_entity_poly.pdbx_seq_one_letter_code
_entity_poly.pdbx_strand_id
1 'polypeptide(L)'
;MKLYERMNLKELKEAEDDFDEADMKAVEMYRQQRLQEWKRLQRRQKYGELREICGEQYVKEVTNAPKDVWVIIHLYRSSIPMCLLVNQHLGLLAKRFPEAKFVKAIVNSCIQNYHDRCLPTIFVYKTGQIKGRFIGVAECGGINLKVEELEWKLAEVGAIKTDLEENPKKDIMDMMTFSVQNISAHKDTNTKSSDVM
;
A
#
# COMPACT_ATOMS: atom_id res chain seq x y z
N MET A 1 -23.77 -14.57 -19.57
CA MET A 1 -22.78 -13.63 -20.13
C MET A 1 -23.07 -13.49 -21.61
N LYS A 2 -23.62 -12.33 -22.00
CA LYS A 2 -24.09 -12.07 -23.37
C LYS A 2 -22.90 -11.81 -24.32
N LEU A 3 -23.10 -12.01 -25.62
CA LEU A 3 -22.02 -12.00 -26.63
C LEU A 3 -21.27 -10.65 -26.67
N TYR A 4 -22.02 -9.54 -26.63
CA TYR A 4 -21.48 -8.19 -26.65
C TYR A 4 -20.60 -7.82 -25.43
N GLU A 5 -20.71 -8.54 -24.31
CA GLU A 5 -19.88 -8.29 -23.11
C GLU A 5 -18.44 -8.76 -23.32
N ARG A 6 -18.21 -9.66 -24.28
CA ARG A 6 -16.92 -10.29 -24.58
C ARG A 6 -16.24 -9.69 -25.80
N MET A 7 -16.95 -8.86 -26.55
CA MET A 7 -16.48 -8.24 -27.79
C MET A 7 -15.74 -6.95 -27.50
N ASN A 8 -14.69 -6.67 -28.28
CA ASN A 8 -14.04 -5.38 -28.27
C ASN A 8 -14.83 -4.34 -29.11
N LEU A 9 -14.43 -3.06 -29.04
CA LEU A 9 -15.13 -1.97 -29.73
C LEU A 9 -15.24 -2.17 -31.26
N LYS A 10 -14.27 -2.86 -31.87
CA LYS A 10 -14.23 -3.12 -33.31
C LYS A 10 -15.20 -4.24 -33.67
N GLU A 11 -15.16 -5.34 -32.92
CA GLU A 11 -16.08 -6.48 -33.09
C GLU A 11 -17.54 -6.08 -32.88
N LEU A 12 -17.82 -5.20 -31.91
CA LEU A 12 -19.18 -4.65 -31.71
C LEU A 12 -19.68 -3.83 -32.90
N LYS A 13 -18.78 -3.22 -33.68
CA LYS A 13 -19.12 -2.43 -34.85
C LYS A 13 -19.31 -3.31 -36.09
N GLU A 14 -18.54 -4.39 -36.18
CA GLU A 14 -18.65 -5.37 -37.27
C GLU A 14 -19.92 -6.23 -37.15
N ALA A 15 -20.40 -6.50 -35.92
CA ALA A 15 -21.64 -7.22 -35.65
C ALA A 15 -22.89 -6.33 -35.54
N GLU A 16 -22.78 -5.03 -35.86
CA GLU A 16 -23.86 -4.05 -35.67
C GLU A 16 -25.12 -4.39 -36.49
N ASP A 17 -24.92 -4.92 -37.71
CA ASP A 17 -25.99 -5.31 -38.63
C ASP A 17 -26.75 -6.58 -38.16
N ASP A 18 -26.17 -7.36 -37.24
CA ASP A 18 -26.75 -8.60 -36.71
C ASP A 18 -27.56 -8.37 -35.41
N PHE A 19 -27.54 -7.16 -34.85
CA PHE A 19 -28.24 -6.84 -33.61
C PHE A 19 -29.68 -6.37 -33.85
N ASP A 20 -30.61 -6.91 -33.07
CA ASP A 20 -31.96 -6.36 -33.01
C ASP A 20 -32.02 -5.05 -32.19
N GLU A 21 -33.19 -4.41 -32.15
CA GLU A 21 -33.37 -3.13 -31.45
C GLU A 21 -33.13 -3.23 -29.93
N ALA A 22 -33.39 -4.40 -29.33
CA ALA A 22 -33.13 -4.64 -27.92
C ALA A 22 -31.62 -4.82 -27.65
N ASP A 23 -30.92 -5.51 -28.55
CA ASP A 23 -29.47 -5.69 -28.52
C ASP A 23 -28.74 -4.37 -28.75
N MET A 24 -29.16 -3.54 -29.72
CA MET A 24 -28.61 -2.20 -29.93
C MET A 24 -28.70 -1.33 -28.68
N LYS A 25 -29.86 -1.33 -28.01
CA LYS A 25 -30.05 -0.58 -26.75
C LYS A 25 -29.17 -1.12 -25.63
N ALA A 26 -29.00 -2.44 -25.53
CA ALA A 26 -28.13 -3.07 -24.53
C ALA A 26 -26.64 -2.78 -24.76
N VAL A 27 -26.18 -2.81 -26.03
CA VAL A 27 -24.82 -2.46 -26.44
C VAL A 27 -24.52 -1.00 -26.11
N GLU A 28 -25.45 -0.08 -26.40
CA GLU A 28 -25.28 1.34 -26.08
C GLU A 28 -25.21 1.58 -24.56
N MET A 29 -26.08 0.93 -23.77
CA MET A 29 -25.99 0.98 -22.31
C MET A 29 -24.66 0.44 -21.79
N TYR A 30 -24.15 -0.65 -22.36
CA TYR A 30 -22.86 -1.23 -22.00
C TYR A 30 -21.69 -0.29 -22.32
N ARG A 31 -21.69 0.32 -23.52
CA ARG A 31 -20.70 1.34 -23.91
C ARG A 31 -20.70 2.52 -22.93
N GLN A 32 -21.88 3.02 -22.58
CA GLN A 32 -22.02 4.12 -21.62
C GLN A 32 -21.51 3.74 -20.23
N GLN A 33 -21.83 2.53 -19.73
CA GLN A 33 -21.33 2.04 -18.45
C GLN A 33 -19.80 1.98 -18.42
N ARG A 34 -19.17 1.38 -19.44
CA ARG A 34 -17.70 1.29 -19.55
C ARG A 34 -17.05 2.67 -19.61
N LEU A 35 -17.62 3.60 -20.38
CA LEU A 35 -17.11 4.97 -20.45
C LEU A 35 -17.22 5.68 -19.10
N GLN A 36 -18.30 5.47 -18.35
CA GLN A 36 -18.46 6.02 -17.01
C GLN A 36 -17.47 5.44 -16.00
N GLU A 37 -17.20 4.13 -16.06
CA GLU A 37 -16.18 3.47 -15.25
C GLU A 37 -14.79 4.03 -15.56
N TRP A 38 -14.44 4.14 -16.84
CA TRP A 38 -13.16 4.69 -17.27
C TRP A 38 -13.00 6.15 -16.82
N LYS A 39 -14.03 6.99 -17.01
CA LYS A 39 -14.05 8.38 -16.48
C LYS A 39 -13.95 8.44 -14.97
N ARG A 40 -14.45 7.43 -14.25
CA ARG A 40 -14.33 7.35 -12.78
C ARG A 40 -12.90 7.00 -12.37
N LEU A 41 -12.28 6.03 -13.03
CA LEU A 41 -10.88 5.66 -12.80
C LEU A 41 -9.94 6.83 -13.10
N GLN A 42 -10.11 7.49 -14.25
CA GLN A 42 -9.28 8.63 -14.62
C GLN A 42 -9.40 9.78 -13.61
N ARG A 43 -10.61 10.06 -13.10
CA ARG A 43 -10.83 11.06 -12.04
C ARG A 43 -10.23 10.68 -10.69
N ARG A 44 -9.86 9.42 -10.47
CA ARG A 44 -9.19 8.98 -9.24
C ARG A 44 -7.68 9.13 -9.37
N GLN A 45 -7.12 8.93 -10.56
CA GLN A 45 -5.69 9.11 -10.87
C GLN A 45 -5.31 10.60 -10.95
N LYS A 46 -5.44 11.31 -9.82
CA LYS A 46 -5.20 12.76 -9.71
C LYS A 46 -3.83 13.11 -9.13
N TYR A 47 -3.18 12.14 -8.50
CA TYR A 47 -1.85 12.26 -7.93
C TYR A 47 -0.84 11.58 -8.86
N GLY A 48 0.37 11.30 -8.39
CA GLY A 48 1.43 10.77 -9.26
C GLY A 48 2.84 11.13 -8.82
N GLU A 49 2.99 11.98 -7.80
CA GLU A 49 4.27 12.49 -7.33
C GLU A 49 4.28 12.59 -5.79
N LEU A 50 5.48 12.50 -5.23
CA LEU A 50 5.71 12.77 -3.81
C LEU A 50 5.93 14.28 -3.63
N ARG A 51 4.93 14.98 -3.10
CA ARG A 51 5.04 16.43 -2.85
C ARG A 51 5.53 16.74 -1.45
N GLU A 52 6.33 17.79 -1.35
CA GLU A 52 6.69 18.36 -0.05
C GLU A 52 5.65 19.39 0.40
N ILE A 53 5.27 19.34 1.68
CA ILE A 53 4.39 20.31 2.32
C ILE A 53 5.05 20.86 3.58
N CYS A 54 4.69 22.09 3.98
CA CYS A 54 5.05 22.63 5.28
C CYS A 54 4.03 22.22 6.36
N GLY A 55 4.37 22.40 7.63
CA GLY A 55 3.49 22.05 8.74
C GLY A 55 2.15 22.79 8.75
N GLU A 56 2.12 24.04 8.33
CA GLU A 56 0.87 24.83 8.22
C GLU A 56 -0.11 24.20 7.22
N GLN A 57 0.40 23.52 6.19
CA GLN A 57 -0.40 22.83 5.20
C GLN A 57 -0.88 21.46 5.67
N TYR A 58 -0.34 20.90 6.76
CA TYR A 58 -0.62 19.54 7.22
C TYR A 58 -2.12 19.29 7.37
N VAL A 59 -2.82 20.16 8.09
CA VAL A 59 -4.26 19.98 8.37
C VAL A 59 -5.05 20.00 7.06
N LYS A 60 -4.78 20.96 6.18
CA LYS A 60 -5.47 21.11 4.90
C LYS A 60 -5.19 19.93 3.96
N GLU A 61 -3.93 19.55 3.81
CA GLU A 61 -3.48 18.60 2.81
C GLU A 61 -3.66 17.13 3.24
N VAL A 62 -3.68 16.86 4.55
CA VAL A 62 -3.73 15.49 5.12
C VAL A 62 -5.03 15.24 5.87
N THR A 63 -5.34 16.05 6.88
CA THR A 63 -6.51 15.81 7.76
C THR A 63 -7.82 16.10 7.03
N ASN A 64 -7.87 17.20 6.27
CA ASN A 64 -9.05 17.66 5.53
C ASN A 64 -9.05 17.20 4.08
N ALA A 65 -8.27 16.17 3.74
CA ALA A 65 -8.29 15.60 2.40
C ALA A 65 -9.68 15.02 2.05
N PRO A 66 -10.05 14.98 0.76
CA PRO A 66 -11.33 14.40 0.34
C PRO A 66 -11.53 12.98 0.88
N LYS A 67 -12.78 12.65 1.24
CA LYS A 67 -13.11 11.38 1.93
C LYS A 67 -12.72 10.14 1.11
N ASP A 68 -12.74 10.25 -0.21
CA ASP A 68 -12.42 9.22 -1.19
C ASP A 68 -10.91 9.08 -1.45
N VAL A 69 -10.07 9.96 -0.91
CA VAL A 69 -8.61 9.94 -1.08
C VAL A 69 -7.91 9.30 0.12
N TRP A 70 -6.91 8.46 -0.15
CA TRP A 70 -5.95 8.01 0.86
C TRP A 70 -4.76 8.96 0.87
N VAL A 71 -4.30 9.36 2.06
CA VAL A 71 -3.12 10.24 2.18
C VAL A 71 -2.03 9.53 2.96
N ILE A 72 -0.86 9.39 2.34
CA ILE A 72 0.34 8.84 2.96
C ILE A 72 1.27 10.03 3.21
N ILE A 73 1.54 10.32 4.49
CA ILE A 73 2.49 11.36 4.87
C ILE A 73 3.72 10.75 5.53
N HIS A 74 4.89 11.12 5.03
CA HIS A 74 6.17 10.83 5.65
C HIS A 74 6.73 12.06 6.38
N LEU A 75 6.81 11.98 7.70
CA LEU A 75 7.53 12.95 8.52
C LEU A 75 8.99 12.55 8.59
N TYR A 76 9.87 13.48 8.22
CA TYR A 76 11.26 13.14 7.95
C TYR A 76 12.25 14.21 8.44
N ARG A 77 13.53 13.81 8.51
CA ARG A 77 14.68 14.72 8.57
C ARG A 77 15.71 14.31 7.53
N SER A 78 16.28 15.28 6.83
CA SER A 78 17.29 15.04 5.79
C SER A 78 18.60 14.47 6.32
N SER A 79 18.91 14.67 7.60
CA SER A 79 20.10 14.13 8.26
C SER A 79 20.02 12.62 8.56
N ILE A 80 18.83 12.01 8.46
CA ILE A 80 18.62 10.60 8.79
C ILE A 80 18.61 9.79 7.47
N PRO A 81 19.59 8.90 7.23
CA PRO A 81 19.69 8.16 5.97
C PRO A 81 18.43 7.35 5.62
N MET A 82 17.81 6.74 6.63
CA MET A 82 16.59 5.95 6.43
C MET A 82 15.40 6.81 5.94
N CYS A 83 15.31 8.08 6.35
CA CYS A 83 14.32 9.01 5.82
C CYS A 83 14.53 9.29 4.33
N LEU A 84 15.79 9.39 3.88
CA LEU A 84 16.11 9.59 2.47
C LEU A 84 15.68 8.38 1.63
N LEU A 85 15.94 7.17 2.13
CA LEU A 85 15.50 5.92 1.49
C LEU A 85 13.97 5.86 1.35
N VAL A 86 13.24 6.14 2.44
CA VAL A 86 11.77 6.18 2.41
C VAL A 86 11.25 7.22 1.41
N ASN A 87 11.87 8.41 1.33
CA ASN A 87 11.49 9.42 0.33
C ASN A 87 11.67 8.92 -1.12
N GLN A 88 12.75 8.20 -1.41
CA GLN A 88 12.97 7.62 -2.74
C GLN A 88 11.87 6.61 -3.09
N HIS A 89 11.59 5.68 -2.17
CA HIS A 89 10.56 4.65 -2.39
C HIS A 89 9.17 5.24 -2.54
N LEU A 90 8.78 6.19 -1.68
CA LEU A 90 7.49 6.88 -1.81
C LEU A 90 7.40 7.69 -3.11
N GLY A 91 8.51 8.20 -3.63
CA GLY A 91 8.56 8.85 -4.94
C GLY A 91 8.24 7.88 -6.10
N LEU A 92 8.73 6.64 -6.02
CA LEU A 92 8.41 5.59 -7.00
C LEU A 92 6.96 5.12 -6.85
N LEU A 93 6.51 4.89 -5.61
CA LEU A 93 5.15 4.44 -5.32
C LEU A 93 4.10 5.49 -5.69
N ALA A 94 4.39 6.78 -5.53
CA ALA A 94 3.48 7.84 -5.94
C ALA A 94 3.15 7.79 -7.44
N LYS A 95 4.13 7.47 -8.29
CA LYS A 95 3.94 7.30 -9.74
C LYS A 95 3.11 6.06 -10.08
N ARG A 96 3.31 4.97 -9.32
CA ARG A 96 2.60 3.69 -9.50
C ARG A 96 1.15 3.75 -9.00
N PHE A 97 0.89 4.54 -7.97
CA PHE A 97 -0.41 4.63 -7.30
C PHE A 97 -0.97 6.06 -7.31
N PRO A 98 -1.31 6.62 -8.50
CA PRO A 98 -1.79 8.00 -8.63
C PRO A 98 -3.19 8.23 -8.03
N GLU A 99 -3.85 7.19 -7.52
CA GLU A 99 -5.10 7.31 -6.75
C GLU A 99 -4.88 7.77 -5.30
N ALA A 100 -3.70 7.49 -4.74
CA ALA A 100 -3.34 7.86 -3.39
C ALA A 100 -2.44 9.10 -3.41
N LYS A 101 -2.62 9.95 -2.40
CA LYS A 101 -1.84 11.18 -2.25
C LYS A 101 -0.63 10.92 -1.39
N PHE A 102 0.55 11.12 -1.97
CA PHE A 102 1.83 10.98 -1.26
C PHE A 102 2.40 12.36 -0.96
N VAL A 103 2.66 12.60 0.33
CA VAL A 103 3.30 13.84 0.79
C VAL A 103 4.43 13.56 1.77
N LYS A 104 5.37 14.49 1.86
CA LYS A 104 6.43 14.51 2.87
C LYS A 104 6.50 15.87 3.53
N ALA A 105 6.92 15.89 4.80
CA ALA A 105 7.14 17.12 5.53
C ALA A 105 8.30 16.98 6.50
N ILE A 106 9.10 18.05 6.64
CA ILE A 106 10.15 18.11 7.65
C ILE A 106 9.49 18.07 9.02
N VAL A 107 9.87 17.11 9.85
CA VAL A 107 9.13 16.81 11.10
C VAL A 107 9.00 18.03 12.03
N ASN A 108 10.05 18.86 12.13
CA ASN A 108 10.05 20.05 12.98
C ASN A 108 9.07 21.13 12.51
N SER A 109 8.68 21.11 11.24
CA SER A 109 7.64 22.02 10.75
C SER A 109 6.25 21.59 11.24
N CYS A 110 6.03 20.30 11.50
CA CYS A 110 4.73 19.74 11.88
C CYS A 110 4.59 19.51 13.40
N ILE A 111 5.65 19.02 14.04
CA ILE A 111 5.64 18.60 15.44
C ILE A 111 6.92 19.06 16.11
N GLN A 112 6.79 19.93 17.11
CA GLN A 112 7.92 20.40 17.90
C GLN A 112 8.50 19.27 18.77
N ASN A 113 9.81 19.25 18.95
CA ASN A 113 10.53 18.31 19.83
C ASN A 113 10.27 16.83 19.54
N TYR A 114 9.93 16.47 18.29
CA TYR A 114 9.79 15.08 17.90
C TYR A 114 11.15 14.35 18.00
N HIS A 115 11.19 13.18 18.62
CA HIS A 115 12.46 12.47 18.82
C HIS A 115 12.96 11.75 17.57
N ASP A 116 14.27 11.80 17.33
CA ASP A 116 14.89 11.18 16.14
C ASP A 116 14.74 9.66 16.09
N ARG A 117 14.68 9.01 17.25
CA ARG A 117 14.41 7.56 17.35
C ARG A 117 13.06 7.14 16.75
N CYS A 118 12.12 8.09 16.64
CA CYS A 118 10.81 7.86 16.05
C CYS A 118 10.82 8.02 14.52
N LEU A 119 11.94 8.46 13.93
CA LEU A 119 12.07 8.65 12.49
C LEU A 119 12.69 7.42 11.80
N PRO A 120 12.32 7.15 10.53
CA PRO A 120 11.22 7.78 9.78
C PRO A 120 9.85 7.52 10.41
N THR A 121 8.90 8.44 10.23
CA THR A 121 7.51 8.23 10.64
C THR A 121 6.59 8.34 9.43
N ILE A 122 5.80 7.31 9.17
CA ILE A 122 4.78 7.31 8.12
C ILE A 122 3.41 7.21 8.79
N PHE A 123 2.51 8.13 8.45
CA PHE A 123 1.10 8.03 8.79
C PHE A 123 0.26 7.84 7.52
N VAL A 124 -0.71 6.95 7.62
CA VAL A 124 -1.69 6.68 6.58
C VAL A 124 -3.04 7.20 7.05
N TYR A 125 -3.60 8.16 6.31
CA TYR A 125 -4.87 8.80 6.61
C TYR A 125 -5.96 8.39 5.63
N LYS A 126 -7.18 8.26 6.18
CA LYS A 126 -8.42 8.16 5.41
C LYS A 126 -9.54 8.86 6.16
N THR A 127 -10.26 9.75 5.49
CA THR A 127 -11.42 10.44 6.07
C THR A 127 -11.06 11.18 7.39
N GLY A 128 -9.90 11.85 7.39
CA GLY A 128 -9.40 12.62 8.54
C GLY A 128 -8.89 11.79 9.73
N GLN A 129 -8.85 10.46 9.62
CA GLN A 129 -8.37 9.58 10.68
C GLN A 129 -7.10 8.84 10.26
N ILE A 130 -6.22 8.58 11.22
CA ILE A 130 -5.07 7.69 11.04
C ILE A 130 -5.58 6.24 10.96
N LYS A 131 -5.30 5.58 9.84
CA LYS A 131 -5.59 4.16 9.60
C LYS A 131 -4.36 3.27 9.76
N GLY A 132 -3.16 3.83 9.59
CA GLY A 132 -1.90 3.12 9.79
C GLY A 132 -0.81 4.05 10.27
N ARG A 133 0.12 3.50 11.05
CA ARG A 133 1.31 4.20 11.56
C ARG A 133 2.51 3.27 11.45
N PHE A 134 3.64 3.82 11.02
CA PHE A 134 4.93 3.14 11.04
C PHE A 134 5.94 4.12 11.63
N ILE A 135 6.46 3.81 12.81
CA ILE A 135 7.30 4.72 13.58
C ILE A 135 8.68 4.10 13.80
N GLY A 136 9.71 4.84 13.40
CA GLY A 136 11.09 4.42 13.53
C GLY A 136 11.51 3.39 12.48
N VAL A 137 12.81 3.09 12.51
CA VAL A 137 13.48 2.23 11.53
C VAL A 137 12.86 0.83 11.46
N ALA A 138 12.59 0.20 12.61
CA ALA A 138 12.09 -1.17 12.68
C ALA A 138 10.70 -1.32 12.02
N GLU A 139 9.75 -0.46 12.40
CA GLU A 139 8.39 -0.52 11.84
C GLU A 139 8.34 -0.12 10.37
N CYS A 140 9.24 0.78 9.94
CA CYS A 140 9.40 1.16 8.54
C CYS A 140 10.19 0.12 7.71
N GLY A 141 10.49 -1.07 8.24
CA GLY A 141 11.08 -2.16 7.48
C GLY A 141 12.61 -2.32 7.57
N GLY A 142 13.28 -1.54 8.41
CA GLY A 142 14.72 -1.67 8.65
C GLY A 142 15.58 -0.93 7.63
N ILE A 143 16.89 -0.88 7.88
CA ILE A 143 17.86 -0.10 7.08
C ILE A 143 17.97 -0.50 5.61
N ASN A 144 17.56 -1.73 5.27
CA ASN A 144 17.62 -2.30 3.92
C ASN A 144 16.22 -2.47 3.30
N LEU A 145 15.27 -1.60 3.68
CA LEU A 145 13.91 -1.60 3.15
C LEU A 145 13.90 -1.59 1.62
N LYS A 146 13.18 -2.54 1.02
CA LYS A 146 12.90 -2.56 -0.42
C LYS A 146 11.60 -1.82 -0.75
N VAL A 147 11.45 -1.40 -2.01
CA VAL A 147 10.25 -0.68 -2.48
C VAL A 147 9.00 -1.55 -2.31
N GLU A 148 9.11 -2.83 -2.64
CA GLU A 148 8.03 -3.82 -2.59
C GLU A 148 7.57 -4.09 -1.15
N GLU A 149 8.49 -4.04 -0.18
CA GLU A 149 8.16 -4.19 1.24
C GLU A 149 7.38 -2.97 1.76
N LEU A 150 7.72 -1.76 1.32
CA LEU A 150 6.98 -0.55 1.68
C LEU A 150 5.61 -0.53 1.00
N GLU A 151 5.54 -0.97 -0.26
CA GLU A 151 4.29 -1.17 -0.98
C GLU A 151 3.37 -2.13 -0.23
N TRP A 152 3.89 -3.30 0.16
CA TRP A 152 3.13 -4.30 0.90
C TRP A 152 2.57 -3.71 2.21
N LYS A 153 3.39 -3.02 3.00
CA LYS A 153 2.95 -2.35 4.23
C LYS A 153 1.81 -1.35 4.00
N LEU A 154 1.88 -0.55 2.94
CA LEU A 154 0.82 0.41 2.60
C LEU A 154 -0.45 -0.30 2.10
N ALA A 155 -0.30 -1.42 1.38
CA ALA A 155 -1.39 -2.26 0.91
C ALA A 155 -2.11 -2.98 2.06
N GLU A 156 -1.39 -3.46 3.08
CA GLU A 156 -1.97 -4.09 4.28
C GLU A 156 -2.90 -3.12 5.04
N VAL A 157 -2.58 -1.82 5.04
CA VAL A 157 -3.45 -0.78 5.62
C VAL A 157 -4.66 -0.46 4.71
N GLY A 158 -4.62 -0.88 3.44
CA GLY A 158 -5.62 -0.59 2.41
C GLY A 158 -5.40 0.74 1.67
N ALA A 159 -4.23 1.36 1.84
CA ALA A 159 -3.93 2.67 1.26
C ALA A 159 -3.76 2.63 -0.26
N ILE A 160 -3.26 1.50 -0.76
CA ILE A 160 -2.99 1.22 -2.17
C ILE A 160 -3.42 -0.20 -2.52
N LYS A 161 -3.63 -0.47 -3.80
CA LYS A 161 -3.93 -1.81 -4.32
C LYS A 161 -2.67 -2.35 -4.97
N THR A 162 -2.02 -3.31 -4.32
CA THR A 162 -0.81 -3.97 -4.85
C THR A 162 -1.20 -5.17 -5.72
N ASP A 163 -0.36 -5.47 -6.70
CA ASP A 163 -0.43 -6.71 -7.50
C ASP A 163 0.47 -7.82 -6.91
N LEU A 164 1.18 -7.55 -5.80
CA LEU A 164 1.98 -8.54 -5.11
C LEU A 164 1.07 -9.64 -4.53
N GLU A 165 1.43 -10.90 -4.78
CA GLU A 165 0.66 -12.06 -4.30
C GLU A 165 1.04 -12.43 -2.86
N GLU A 166 2.29 -12.17 -2.45
CA GLU A 166 2.83 -12.54 -1.15
C GLU A 166 3.68 -11.45 -0.50
N ASN A 167 3.78 -11.49 0.83
CA ASN A 167 4.63 -10.60 1.60
C ASN A 167 6.11 -10.87 1.27
N PRO A 168 6.86 -9.89 0.72
CA PRO A 168 8.24 -10.07 0.30
C PRO A 168 9.25 -10.31 1.44
N LYS A 169 8.83 -10.18 2.71
CA LYS A 169 9.68 -10.44 3.90
C LYS A 169 9.55 -11.83 4.51
N LYS A 170 8.85 -12.78 3.90
CA LYS A 170 8.57 -14.10 4.52
C LYS A 170 9.80 -14.98 4.87
N ASP A 171 11.03 -14.58 4.58
CA ASP A 171 12.19 -15.48 4.62
C ASP A 171 12.89 -15.69 5.97
N ILE A 172 12.40 -15.21 7.13
CA ILE A 172 13.15 -15.38 8.40
C ILE A 172 12.30 -15.86 9.59
N MET A 173 11.03 -15.44 9.74
CA MET A 173 10.23 -15.83 10.91
C MET A 173 9.81 -17.31 10.89
N ASP A 174 9.48 -17.86 9.73
CA ASP A 174 9.09 -19.27 9.63
C ASP A 174 10.27 -20.19 9.97
N MET A 175 11.47 -19.90 9.48
CA MET A 175 12.65 -20.72 9.76
C MET A 175 13.06 -20.72 11.24
N MET A 176 12.92 -19.57 11.93
CA MET A 176 13.18 -19.49 13.38
C MET A 176 12.11 -20.21 14.21
N THR A 177 10.83 -20.15 13.80
CA THR A 177 9.75 -20.87 14.51
C THR A 177 9.83 -22.38 14.32
N PHE A 178 10.19 -22.87 13.12
CA PHE A 178 10.51 -24.28 12.90
C PHE A 178 11.70 -24.76 13.75
N SER A 179 12.74 -23.93 13.87
CA SER A 179 13.94 -24.28 14.66
C SER A 179 13.66 -24.37 16.16
N VAL A 180 12.82 -23.48 16.71
CA VAL A 180 12.45 -23.48 18.14
C VAL A 180 11.54 -24.66 18.48
N GLN A 181 10.61 -25.04 17.58
CA GLN A 181 9.74 -26.20 17.78
C GLN A 181 10.50 -27.53 17.73
N ASN A 182 11.61 -27.60 16.99
CA ASN A 182 12.42 -28.82 16.90
C ASN A 182 13.38 -29.01 18.10
N ILE A 183 13.67 -27.96 18.87
CA ILE A 183 14.54 -28.02 20.04
C ILE A 183 13.80 -28.55 21.29
N SER A 184 12.47 -28.39 21.38
CA SER A 184 11.69 -28.90 22.52
C SER A 184 11.41 -30.41 22.48
N ALA A 185 11.74 -31.10 21.38
CA ALA A 185 11.46 -32.53 21.19
C ALA A 185 12.60 -33.48 21.63
N HIS A 186 13.74 -32.95 22.11
CA HIS A 186 14.88 -33.76 22.57
C HIS A 186 15.38 -33.33 23.94
N LYS A 187 14.54 -33.51 24.97
CA LYS A 187 15.06 -33.58 26.34
C LYS A 187 14.21 -34.46 27.25
N ASP A 188 13.93 -35.69 26.82
CA ASP A 188 13.48 -36.75 27.72
C ASP A 188 13.82 -38.12 27.14
N THR A 189 15.07 -38.56 27.31
CA THR A 189 15.36 -39.97 27.60
C THR A 189 16.74 -40.04 28.22
N ASN A 190 16.79 -40.49 29.48
CA ASN A 190 17.57 -41.64 29.91
C ASN A 190 18.13 -41.43 31.32
N THR A 191 17.49 -42.02 32.32
CA THR A 191 18.18 -42.81 33.36
C THR A 191 17.14 -43.71 34.02
N LYS A 192 17.10 -44.99 33.62
CA LYS A 192 16.54 -46.06 34.46
C LYS A 192 17.69 -46.91 35.00
N SER A 193 17.74 -46.96 36.33
CA SER A 193 17.99 -48.11 37.21
C SER A 193 19.31 -48.90 37.13
N SER A 194 19.99 -48.98 38.26
CA SER A 194 20.48 -50.25 38.83
C SER A 194 20.64 -50.14 40.34
N ASP A 195 19.81 -50.88 41.09
CA ASP A 195 20.16 -51.40 42.41
C ASP A 195 21.43 -52.28 42.32
N VAL A 196 22.22 -52.36 43.40
CA VAL A 196 22.65 -53.60 44.07
C VAL A 196 23.67 -53.26 45.19
N MET A 197 23.37 -53.86 46.37
CA MET A 197 24.10 -53.99 47.64
C MET A 197 24.11 -52.82 48.63
#